data_AF-A0A2V8LTV5-F1
#
_entry.id   AF-A0A2V8LTV5-F1
#
_cell.length_a   1.000
_cell.length_b   1.000
_cell.length_c   1.000
_cell.angle_alpha   90.00
_cell.angle_beta   90.00
_cell.angle_gamma   90.00
#
_symmetry.space_group_name_H-M   'P 1'
#
loop_
_entity.id
_entity.type
_entity.pdbx_description
1 polymer ?
#
loop_
_entity_poly.entity_id
_entity_poly.type
_entity_poly.pdbx_seq_one_letter_code
_entity_poly.pdbx_strand_id
1 'polypeptide(L)'
;MQSARVAQSSPLAGWLPLAVLPLSTVALRNSLPAWQFMWILAFSIYAGLKWITWWKARTRIPHTAWRSAAYLLASPGMDADSFLDATHRVPRPARRDWFWAFFETILGAIFIWIITPALPEAMLLSKGWAGMLGLILLLHFGSFQILSRIYQRLGVNVEPLMAAPLRSRSLSEFWGKRWNLGFRQLSYELIFRPTSRSLGAGLAGFLVFVASGLIHDLVISLPARAGYGLPTSYFLIQGLGVTVERSSVGKQLGLRRGARGWLFMAAVTGGPVFWLFHPTFVERVILPFMQAIHAL
;
A
#
# COMPACT_ATOMS: atom_id res chain seq x y z
N MET A 1 31.51 -21.06 -29.98
CA MET A 1 31.55 -20.05 -28.89
C MET A 1 31.01 -18.73 -29.43
N GLN A 2 29.73 -18.44 -29.21
CA GLN A 2 29.12 -17.15 -29.53
C GLN A 2 28.61 -16.59 -28.21
N SER A 3 29.26 -15.54 -27.71
CA SER A 3 28.86 -14.87 -26.49
C SER A 3 27.53 -14.16 -26.72
N ALA A 4 26.48 -14.70 -26.13
CA ALA A 4 25.23 -13.97 -25.97
C ALA A 4 25.52 -12.75 -25.08
N ARG A 5 25.78 -11.60 -25.70
CA ARG A 5 25.66 -10.30 -25.02
C ARG A 5 24.21 -10.18 -24.57
N VAL A 6 23.94 -10.53 -23.33
CA VAL A 6 22.75 -10.07 -22.62
C VAL A 6 22.82 -8.55 -22.71
N ALA A 7 22.03 -7.96 -23.61
CA ALA A 7 21.93 -6.53 -23.75
C ALA A 7 21.55 -5.97 -22.37
N GLN A 8 22.51 -5.34 -21.69
CA GLN A 8 22.26 -4.70 -20.41
C GLN A 8 21.28 -3.56 -20.69
N SER A 9 20.01 -3.81 -20.41
CA SER A 9 18.97 -2.81 -20.64
C SER A 9 19.28 -1.56 -19.81
N SER A 10 19.22 -0.38 -20.43
CA SER A 10 19.55 0.87 -19.75
C SER A 10 18.77 1.01 -18.44
N PRO A 11 19.44 1.24 -17.29
CA PRO A 11 18.75 1.45 -16.02
C PRO A 11 17.80 2.65 -16.08
N LEU A 12 18.09 3.66 -16.90
CA LEU A 12 17.27 4.86 -17.06
C LEU A 12 15.86 4.56 -17.57
N ALA A 13 15.72 3.64 -18.53
CA ALA A 13 14.41 3.27 -19.08
C ALA A 13 13.51 2.57 -18.04
N GLY A 14 14.10 1.95 -17.02
CA GLY A 14 13.35 1.39 -15.90
C GLY A 14 12.80 2.46 -14.95
N TRP A 15 13.47 3.59 -14.78
CA TRP A 15 13.05 4.64 -13.85
C TRP A 15 12.18 5.72 -14.50
N LEU A 16 12.22 5.85 -15.83
CA LEU A 16 11.57 6.92 -16.56
C LEU A 16 10.06 7.05 -16.26
N PRO A 17 9.25 5.98 -16.23
CA PRO A 17 7.83 6.12 -15.89
C PRO A 17 7.56 6.62 -14.47
N LEU A 18 8.40 6.29 -13.48
CA LEU A 18 8.25 6.80 -12.12
C LEU A 18 8.52 8.30 -12.02
N ALA A 19 9.36 8.85 -12.90
CA ALA A 19 9.58 10.29 -12.97
C ALA A 19 8.49 10.99 -13.80
N VAL A 20 8.26 10.50 -15.02
CA VAL A 20 7.42 11.19 -16.00
C VAL A 20 5.95 11.18 -15.58
N LEU A 21 5.37 10.03 -15.21
CA LEU A 21 3.93 9.94 -14.97
C LEU A 21 3.47 10.80 -13.78
N PRO A 22 4.13 10.78 -12.61
CA PRO A 22 3.74 11.66 -11.49
C PRO A 22 3.96 13.14 -11.82
N LEU A 23 5.06 13.51 -12.47
CA LEU A 23 5.33 14.92 -12.84
C LEU A 23 4.29 15.46 -13.82
N SER A 24 3.94 14.68 -14.85
CA SER A 24 2.85 15.03 -15.78
C SER A 24 1.52 15.17 -15.04
N THR A 25 1.24 14.30 -14.08
CA THR A 25 0.02 14.39 -13.26
C THR A 25 0.00 15.67 -12.42
N VAL A 26 1.13 16.02 -11.79
CA VAL A 26 1.28 17.27 -11.01
C VAL A 26 1.11 18.51 -11.89
N ALA A 27 1.55 18.49 -13.14
CA ALA A 27 1.32 19.58 -14.09
C ALA A 27 -0.18 19.81 -14.36
N LEU A 28 -0.99 18.75 -14.31
CA LEU A 28 -2.45 18.79 -14.51
C LEU A 28 -3.25 19.07 -13.23
N ARG A 29 -2.59 19.33 -12.09
CA ARG A 29 -3.25 19.48 -10.77
C ARG A 29 -4.35 20.55 -10.70
N ASN A 30 -4.28 21.57 -11.56
CA ASN A 30 -5.23 22.67 -11.59
C ASN A 30 -6.38 22.43 -12.58
N SER A 31 -6.29 21.39 -13.41
CA SER A 31 -7.28 21.04 -14.43
C SER A 31 -8.23 19.93 -13.98
N LEU A 32 -7.99 19.34 -12.81
CA LEU A 32 -8.70 18.18 -12.30
C LEU A 32 -9.35 18.48 -10.95
N PRO A 33 -10.55 17.95 -10.67
CA PRO A 33 -11.07 17.85 -9.31
C PRO A 33 -10.07 17.14 -8.39
N ALA A 34 -10.00 17.56 -7.12
CA ALA A 34 -9.00 17.08 -6.18
C ALA A 34 -8.96 15.55 -6.05
N TRP A 35 -10.12 14.89 -6.07
CA TRP A 35 -10.20 13.43 -6.02
C TRP A 35 -9.67 12.74 -7.27
N GLN A 36 -9.95 13.27 -8.46
CA GLN A 36 -9.42 12.71 -9.71
C GLN A 36 -7.91 12.84 -9.74
N PHE A 37 -7.40 14.03 -9.38
CA PHE A 37 -5.97 14.27 -9.28
C PHE A 37 -5.30 13.32 -8.27
N MET A 38 -5.89 13.11 -7.09
CA MET A 38 -5.39 12.16 -6.08
C MET A 38 -5.27 10.74 -6.65
N TRP A 39 -6.33 10.22 -7.29
CA TRP A 39 -6.33 8.88 -7.86
C TRP A 39 -5.33 8.75 -9.01
N ILE A 40 -5.31 9.69 -9.96
CA ILE A 40 -4.36 9.65 -11.08
C ILE A 40 -2.93 9.71 -10.56
N LEU A 41 -2.65 10.53 -9.54
CA LEU A 41 -1.32 10.63 -8.94
C LEU A 41 -0.93 9.32 -8.25
N ALA A 42 -1.82 8.74 -7.44
CA ALA A 42 -1.59 7.44 -6.80
C ALA A 42 -1.35 6.33 -7.84
N PHE A 43 -2.16 6.26 -8.90
CA PHE A 43 -2.00 5.31 -9.99
C PHE A 43 -0.72 5.53 -10.79
N SER A 44 -0.31 6.79 -11.00
CA SER A 44 0.93 7.12 -11.72
C SER A 44 2.17 6.64 -10.98
N ILE A 45 2.21 6.86 -9.65
CA ILE A 45 3.28 6.38 -8.76
C ILE A 45 3.26 4.85 -8.74
N TYR A 46 2.08 4.26 -8.54
CA TYR A 46 1.89 2.80 -8.55
C TYR A 46 2.40 2.17 -9.86
N ALA A 47 1.99 2.70 -11.02
CA ALA A 47 2.40 2.21 -12.33
C ALA A 47 3.90 2.37 -12.56
N GLY A 48 4.50 3.48 -12.15
CA GLY A 48 5.95 3.71 -12.23
C GLY A 48 6.74 2.70 -11.38
N LEU A 49 6.30 2.46 -10.14
CA LEU A 49 6.94 1.48 -9.24
C LEU A 49 6.83 0.06 -9.79
N LYS A 50 5.66 -0.29 -10.33
CA LYS A 50 5.38 -1.59 -10.95
C LYS A 50 6.18 -1.81 -12.23
N TRP A 51 6.39 -0.74 -13.00
CA TRP A 51 7.27 -0.78 -14.15
C TRP A 51 8.70 -1.07 -13.74
N ILE A 52 9.21 -0.44 -12.67
CA ILE A 52 10.57 -0.68 -12.17
C ILE A 52 10.78 -2.14 -11.76
N THR A 53 9.85 -2.70 -10.99
CA THR A 53 9.95 -4.09 -10.51
C THR A 53 9.89 -5.07 -11.69
N TRP A 54 8.96 -4.88 -12.61
CA TRP A 54 8.89 -5.65 -13.86
C TRP A 54 10.15 -5.50 -14.71
N TRP A 55 10.65 -4.26 -14.90
CA TRP A 55 11.84 -3.98 -15.68
C TRP A 55 13.03 -4.75 -15.11
N LYS A 56 13.24 -4.76 -13.80
CA LYS A 56 14.31 -5.54 -13.19
C LYS A 56 14.14 -7.05 -13.34
N ALA A 57 12.91 -7.56 -13.29
CA ALA A 57 12.62 -9.00 -13.33
C ALA A 57 12.66 -9.58 -14.75
N ARG A 58 12.24 -8.82 -15.77
CA ARG A 58 11.93 -9.34 -17.12
C ARG A 58 13.10 -10.01 -17.84
N THR A 59 14.35 -9.62 -17.55
CA THR A 59 15.54 -10.22 -18.16
C THR A 59 16.15 -11.33 -17.30
N ARG A 60 15.77 -11.40 -16.01
CA ARG A 60 16.30 -12.38 -15.05
C ARG A 60 15.47 -13.64 -14.97
N ILE A 61 14.15 -13.53 -15.18
CA ILE A 61 13.19 -14.62 -14.97
C ILE A 61 12.56 -14.98 -16.31
N PRO A 62 12.69 -16.23 -16.79
CA PRO A 62 11.95 -16.69 -17.95
C PRO A 62 10.44 -16.64 -17.68
N HIS A 63 9.69 -15.96 -18.54
CA HIS A 63 8.24 -15.80 -18.37
C HIS A 63 7.55 -15.57 -19.71
N THR A 64 6.27 -15.89 -19.75
CA THR A 64 5.40 -15.68 -20.91
C THR A 64 4.87 -14.25 -20.98
N ALA A 65 4.58 -13.74 -22.19
CA ALA A 65 4.05 -12.38 -22.38
C ALA A 65 2.77 -12.08 -21.57
N TRP A 66 1.88 -13.07 -21.42
CA TRP A 66 0.65 -12.89 -20.63
C TRP A 66 0.94 -12.60 -19.16
N ARG A 67 1.98 -13.20 -18.56
CA ARG A 67 2.35 -12.95 -17.15
C ARG A 67 2.85 -11.52 -16.96
N SER A 68 3.58 -11.00 -17.95
CA SER A 68 3.98 -9.59 -17.97
C SER A 68 2.79 -8.65 -18.06
N ALA A 69 1.86 -8.92 -18.98
CA ALA A 69 0.65 -8.11 -19.13
C ALA A 69 -0.25 -8.18 -17.88
N ALA A 70 -0.49 -9.39 -17.36
CA ALA A 70 -1.28 -9.62 -16.14
C ALA A 70 -0.63 -8.97 -14.93
N TYR A 71 0.70 -9.06 -14.80
CA TYR A 71 1.44 -8.35 -13.76
C TYR A 71 1.15 -6.86 -13.87
N LEU A 72 1.55 -6.21 -14.97
CA LEU A 72 1.49 -4.75 -15.13
C LEU A 72 0.06 -4.20 -15.01
N LEU A 73 -0.93 -4.84 -15.62
CA LEU A 73 -2.27 -4.28 -15.79
C LEU A 73 -3.27 -4.69 -14.71
N ALA A 74 -3.11 -5.88 -14.11
CA ALA A 74 -4.17 -6.45 -13.28
C ALA A 74 -3.69 -6.99 -11.92
N SER A 75 -2.41 -7.31 -11.73
CA SER A 75 -1.93 -7.75 -10.41
C SER A 75 -1.99 -6.59 -9.41
N PRO A 76 -2.54 -6.75 -8.19
CA PRO A 76 -2.49 -5.68 -7.19
C PRO A 76 -1.10 -5.58 -6.51
N GLY A 77 -0.26 -6.62 -6.61
CA GLY A 77 1.03 -6.72 -5.92
C GLY A 77 2.20 -5.99 -6.60
N MET A 78 3.34 -5.95 -5.89
CA MET A 78 4.60 -5.34 -6.35
C MET A 78 5.77 -6.33 -6.46
N ASP A 79 5.57 -7.61 -6.16
CA ASP A 79 6.63 -8.64 -6.30
C ASP A 79 6.61 -9.22 -7.72
N ALA A 80 7.40 -8.62 -8.62
CA ALA A 80 7.53 -9.10 -9.99
C ALA A 80 8.24 -10.46 -10.05
N ASP A 81 9.18 -10.72 -9.14
CA ASP A 81 9.99 -11.93 -9.16
C ASP A 81 9.10 -13.15 -8.91
N SER A 82 8.30 -13.12 -7.83
CA SER A 82 7.36 -14.20 -7.52
C SER A 82 6.25 -14.36 -8.57
N PHE A 83 5.74 -13.24 -9.12
CA PHE A 83 4.62 -13.28 -10.06
C PHE A 83 5.02 -13.84 -11.43
N LEU A 84 6.18 -13.45 -11.95
CA LEU A 84 6.63 -13.87 -13.27
C LEU A 84 7.13 -15.32 -13.25
N ASP A 85 7.77 -15.76 -12.17
CA ASP A 85 8.36 -17.10 -12.07
C ASP A 85 7.32 -18.22 -12.09
N ALA A 86 7.37 -19.07 -13.11
CA ALA A 86 6.47 -20.21 -13.29
C ALA A 86 6.94 -21.50 -12.60
N THR A 87 8.15 -21.50 -12.04
CA THR A 87 8.74 -22.68 -11.39
C THR A 87 8.24 -22.87 -9.96
N HIS A 88 7.72 -21.80 -9.33
CA HIS A 88 7.22 -21.85 -7.97
C HIS A 88 5.94 -22.68 -7.85
N ARG A 89 5.92 -23.59 -6.87
CA ARG A 89 4.71 -24.33 -6.50
C ARG A 89 3.76 -23.41 -5.73
N VAL A 90 2.61 -23.13 -6.32
CA VAL A 90 1.60 -22.25 -5.71
C VAL A 90 0.59 -23.07 -4.90
N PRO A 91 0.46 -22.83 -3.58
CA PRO A 91 -0.57 -23.48 -2.79
C PRO A 91 -1.95 -23.01 -3.23
N ARG A 92 -2.90 -23.95 -3.33
CA ARG A 92 -4.29 -23.60 -3.65
C ARG A 92 -4.93 -22.83 -2.48
N PRO A 93 -5.65 -21.74 -2.74
CA PRO A 93 -6.32 -20.98 -1.68
C PRO A 93 -7.39 -21.82 -1.00
N ALA A 94 -7.49 -21.71 0.33
CA ALA A 94 -8.50 -22.45 1.09
C ALA A 94 -9.88 -21.80 0.92
N ARG A 95 -10.95 -22.59 1.10
CA ARG A 95 -12.34 -22.09 1.01
C ARG A 95 -12.61 -20.92 1.96
N ARG A 96 -12.02 -20.96 3.16
CA ARG A 96 -12.11 -19.87 4.15
C ARG A 96 -11.55 -18.56 3.62
N ASP A 97 -10.50 -18.60 2.80
CA ASP A 97 -9.84 -17.40 2.30
C ASP A 97 -10.73 -16.69 1.27
N TRP A 98 -11.46 -17.47 0.47
CA TRP A 98 -12.50 -16.95 -0.43
C TRP A 98 -13.67 -16.34 0.33
N PHE A 99 -14.17 -17.03 1.36
CA PHE A 99 -15.25 -16.52 2.18
C PHE A 99 -14.92 -15.15 2.76
N TRP A 100 -13.74 -15.00 3.39
CA TRP A 100 -13.33 -13.71 3.95
C TRP A 100 -13.17 -12.63 2.89
N ALA A 101 -12.58 -12.95 1.74
CA ALA A 101 -12.42 -11.98 0.66
C ALA A 101 -13.78 -11.48 0.13
N PHE A 102 -14.75 -12.38 -0.10
CA PHE A 102 -16.10 -11.97 -0.50
C PHE A 102 -16.84 -11.21 0.59
N PHE A 103 -16.73 -11.67 1.85
CA PHE A 103 -17.35 -11.00 2.99
C PHE A 103 -16.82 -9.56 3.14
N GLU A 104 -15.50 -9.35 3.07
CA GLU A 104 -14.88 -8.02 3.16
C GLU A 104 -15.24 -7.14 1.96
N THR A 105 -15.36 -7.71 0.75
CA THR A 105 -15.88 -6.99 -0.43
C THR A 105 -17.32 -6.51 -0.21
N ILE A 106 -18.22 -7.40 0.21
CA ILE A 106 -19.63 -7.07 0.44
C ILE A 106 -19.75 -6.06 1.58
N LEU A 107 -19.02 -6.26 2.68
CA LEU A 107 -19.02 -5.33 3.80
C LEU A 107 -18.52 -3.94 3.39
N GLY A 108 -17.45 -3.87 2.59
CA GLY A 108 -16.97 -2.61 2.02
C GLY A 108 -18.02 -1.91 1.16
N ALA A 109 -18.74 -2.67 0.33
CA ALA A 109 -19.85 -2.16 -0.47
C ALA A 109 -21.01 -1.62 0.41
N ILE A 110 -21.37 -2.33 1.47
CA ILE A 110 -22.38 -1.88 2.45
C ILE A 110 -21.94 -0.56 3.10
N PHE A 111 -20.67 -0.44 3.49
CA PHE A 111 -20.15 0.80 4.06
C PHE A 111 -20.29 1.97 3.09
N ILE A 112 -19.94 1.78 1.82
CA ILE A 112 -19.97 2.84 0.81
C ILE A 112 -21.41 3.21 0.43
N TRP A 113 -22.26 2.24 0.07
CA TRP A 113 -23.56 2.53 -0.57
C TRP A 113 -24.77 2.44 0.37
N ILE A 114 -24.58 2.02 1.61
CA ILE A 114 -25.67 1.93 2.60
C ILE A 114 -25.36 2.78 3.82
N ILE A 115 -24.22 2.54 4.49
CA ILE A 115 -23.91 3.23 5.76
C ILE A 115 -23.59 4.70 5.53
N THR A 116 -22.72 5.02 4.56
CA THR A 116 -22.34 6.42 4.29
C THR A 116 -23.53 7.30 3.91
N PRO A 117 -24.44 6.92 3.00
CA PRO A 117 -25.66 7.68 2.72
C PRO A 117 -26.62 7.80 3.91
N ALA A 118 -26.72 6.76 4.75
CA ALA A 118 -27.64 6.73 5.90
C ALA A 118 -27.21 7.65 7.06
N LEU A 119 -25.95 8.11 7.08
CA LEU A 119 -25.48 9.04 8.10
C LEU A 119 -26.11 10.43 7.91
N PRO A 120 -26.41 11.18 9.00
CA PRO A 120 -26.91 12.54 8.92
C PRO A 120 -25.99 13.48 8.13
N GLU A 121 -26.57 14.43 7.40
CA GLU A 121 -25.82 15.41 6.59
C GLU A 121 -24.84 16.26 7.40
N ALA A 122 -25.17 16.55 8.66
CA ALA A 122 -24.29 17.28 9.58
C ALA A 122 -23.00 16.52 9.94
N MET A 123 -22.94 15.20 9.73
CA MET A 123 -21.81 14.34 10.15
C MET A 123 -20.80 14.11 9.02
N LEU A 124 -20.31 15.18 8.40
CA LEU A 124 -19.41 15.12 7.24
C LEU A 124 -18.15 14.27 7.47
N LEU A 125 -17.48 14.43 8.62
CA LEU A 125 -16.30 13.62 8.93
C LEU A 125 -16.64 12.15 9.08
N SER A 126 -17.72 11.81 9.77
CA SER A 126 -18.14 10.41 9.93
C SER A 126 -18.49 9.77 8.59
N LYS A 127 -19.17 10.51 7.69
CA LYS A 127 -19.44 10.07 6.31
C LYS A 127 -18.15 9.76 5.56
N GLY A 128 -17.19 10.67 5.61
CA GLY A 128 -15.91 10.47 4.95
C GLY A 128 -15.11 9.29 5.52
N TRP A 129 -15.08 9.12 6.85
CA TRP A 129 -14.45 7.97 7.49
C TRP A 129 -15.15 6.65 7.18
N ALA A 130 -16.47 6.60 7.18
CA ALA A 130 -17.25 5.43 6.79
C ALA A 130 -16.96 5.04 5.32
N GLY A 131 -16.91 6.03 4.42
CA GLY A 131 -16.55 5.83 3.03
C GLY A 131 -15.11 5.32 2.85
N MET A 132 -14.12 5.91 3.55
CA MET A 132 -12.73 5.43 3.50
C MET A 132 -12.59 4.00 4.04
N LEU A 133 -13.25 3.69 5.15
CA LEU A 133 -13.27 2.33 5.70
C LEU A 133 -13.88 1.36 4.68
N GLY A 134 -14.99 1.75 4.06
CA GLY A 134 -15.63 1.01 2.98
C GLY A 134 -14.69 0.75 1.79
N LEU A 135 -13.93 1.75 1.34
CA LEU A 135 -12.94 1.60 0.26
C LEU A 135 -11.79 0.66 0.63
N ILE A 136 -11.26 0.78 1.85
CA ILE A 136 -10.19 -0.08 2.34
C ILE A 136 -10.68 -1.54 2.37
N LEU A 137 -11.89 -1.77 2.90
CA LEU A 137 -12.53 -3.08 2.93
C LEU A 137 -12.81 -3.61 1.52
N LEU A 138 -13.44 -2.82 0.66
CA LEU A 138 -13.83 -3.22 -0.69
C LEU A 138 -12.62 -3.58 -1.54
N LEU A 139 -11.55 -2.78 -1.47
CA LEU A 139 -10.37 -2.93 -2.32
C LEU A 139 -9.28 -3.78 -1.67
N HIS A 140 -8.66 -3.29 -0.59
CA HIS A 140 -7.43 -3.87 -0.04
C HIS A 140 -7.68 -5.22 0.66
N PHE A 141 -8.80 -5.33 1.34
CA PHE A 141 -9.20 -6.55 2.04
C PHE A 141 -10.12 -7.43 1.18
N GLY A 142 -10.94 -6.86 0.31
CA GLY A 142 -11.87 -7.62 -0.51
C GLY A 142 -11.32 -7.98 -1.90
N SER A 143 -11.54 -7.10 -2.87
CA SER A 143 -11.37 -7.39 -4.29
C SER A 143 -9.94 -7.71 -4.70
N PHE A 144 -8.93 -7.04 -4.11
CA PHE A 144 -7.52 -7.39 -4.34
C PHE A 144 -7.15 -8.75 -3.77
N GLN A 145 -7.78 -9.17 -2.65
CA GLN A 145 -7.62 -10.53 -2.16
C GLN A 145 -8.27 -11.54 -3.12
N ILE A 146 -9.50 -11.30 -3.57
CA ILE A 146 -10.18 -12.13 -4.59
C ILE A 146 -9.28 -12.31 -5.81
N LEU A 147 -8.76 -11.21 -6.36
CA LEU A 147 -7.89 -11.23 -7.54
C LEU A 147 -6.60 -12.02 -7.29
N SER A 148 -5.99 -11.86 -6.12
CA SER A 148 -4.83 -12.67 -5.71
C SER A 148 -5.18 -14.15 -5.66
N ARG A 149 -6.38 -14.52 -5.19
CA ARG A 149 -6.83 -15.94 -5.14
C ARG A 149 -7.10 -16.50 -6.52
N ILE A 150 -7.65 -15.71 -7.44
CA ILE A 150 -7.82 -16.09 -8.85
C ILE A 150 -6.45 -16.41 -9.47
N TYR A 151 -5.47 -15.53 -9.29
CA TYR A 151 -4.11 -15.78 -9.78
C TYR A 151 -3.46 -17.02 -9.16
N GLN A 152 -3.65 -17.26 -7.85
CA GLN A 152 -3.18 -18.48 -7.21
C GLN A 152 -3.82 -19.75 -7.81
N ARG A 153 -5.10 -19.70 -8.19
CA ARG A 153 -5.77 -20.79 -8.92
C ARG A 153 -5.21 -21.02 -10.32
N LEU A 154 -4.72 -19.96 -10.96
CA LEU A 154 -4.02 -20.00 -12.26
C LEU A 154 -2.54 -20.38 -12.13
N GLY A 155 -2.06 -20.74 -10.93
CA GLY A 155 -0.66 -21.14 -10.71
C GLY A 155 0.33 -19.98 -10.70
N VAL A 156 -0.12 -18.76 -10.38
CA VAL A 156 0.74 -17.58 -10.20
C VAL A 156 0.97 -17.33 -8.71
N ASN A 157 2.24 -17.22 -8.31
CA ASN A 157 2.60 -16.95 -6.92
C ASN A 157 2.42 -15.46 -6.61
N VAL A 158 1.25 -15.12 -6.08
CA VAL A 158 0.95 -13.76 -5.62
C VAL A 158 0.47 -13.81 -4.18
N GLU A 159 1.06 -12.98 -3.33
CA GLU A 159 0.58 -12.78 -1.97
C GLU A 159 -0.51 -11.69 -1.94
N PRO A 160 -1.55 -11.86 -1.13
CA PRO A 160 -2.50 -10.78 -0.84
C PRO A 160 -1.79 -9.55 -0.25
N LEU A 161 -2.28 -8.35 -0.57
CA LEU A 161 -1.71 -7.11 -0.04
C LEU A 161 -1.81 -6.98 1.48
N MET A 162 -2.87 -7.54 2.08
CA MET A 162 -3.13 -7.54 3.51
C MET A 162 -3.15 -8.98 4.05
N ALA A 163 -2.47 -9.23 5.17
CA ALA A 163 -2.40 -10.55 5.81
C ALA A 163 -2.91 -10.52 7.26
N ALA A 164 -4.23 -10.33 7.41
CA ALA A 164 -4.94 -10.21 8.69
C ALA A 164 -4.23 -9.26 9.70
N PRO A 165 -4.08 -7.96 9.39
CA PRO A 165 -3.29 -7.00 10.18
C PRO A 165 -3.72 -6.89 11.63
N LEU A 166 -5.02 -7.02 11.92
CA LEU A 166 -5.55 -6.95 13.28
C LEU A 166 -5.09 -8.12 14.18
N ARG A 167 -4.55 -9.20 13.60
CA ARG A 167 -3.95 -10.32 14.34
C ARG A 167 -2.49 -10.07 14.75
N SER A 168 -1.90 -8.94 14.37
CA SER A 168 -0.56 -8.54 14.79
C SER A 168 -0.42 -8.53 16.30
N ARG A 169 0.67 -9.04 16.86
CA ARG A 169 0.97 -8.96 18.30
C ARG A 169 2.03 -7.90 18.64
N SER A 170 2.45 -7.14 17.64
CA SER A 170 3.45 -6.08 17.75
C SER A 170 3.31 -5.11 16.57
N LEU A 171 3.82 -3.89 16.73
CA LEU A 171 3.88 -2.86 15.70
C LEU A 171 4.82 -3.25 14.56
N SER A 172 5.96 -3.89 14.87
CA SER A 172 6.85 -4.44 13.83
C SER A 172 6.17 -5.52 12.99
N GLU A 173 5.31 -6.35 13.58
CA GLU A 173 4.57 -7.37 12.82
C GLU A 173 3.50 -6.74 11.94
N PHE A 174 2.79 -5.74 12.45
CA PHE A 174 1.78 -4.99 11.69
C PHE A 174 2.38 -4.42 10.41
N TRP A 175 3.40 -3.56 10.51
CA TRP A 175 4.01 -2.91 9.35
C TRP A 175 4.92 -3.84 8.52
N GLY A 176 5.56 -4.83 9.15
CA GLY A 176 6.59 -5.65 8.50
C GLY A 176 6.08 -6.96 7.92
N LYS A 177 4.89 -7.44 8.29
CA LYS A 177 4.40 -8.77 7.90
C LYS A 177 2.92 -8.86 7.56
N ARG A 178 2.13 -7.81 7.80
CA ARG A 178 0.67 -7.92 7.62
C ARG A 178 0.02 -6.77 6.88
N TRP A 179 0.52 -5.56 7.02
CA TRP A 179 0.00 -4.37 6.36
C TRP A 179 0.78 -4.06 5.09
N ASN A 180 0.07 -3.95 3.96
CA ASN A 180 0.60 -3.53 2.66
C ASN A 180 1.90 -4.26 2.25
N LEU A 181 1.81 -5.58 2.05
CA LEU A 181 2.94 -6.44 1.69
C LEU A 181 3.59 -6.06 0.35
N GLY A 182 2.81 -5.48 -0.57
CA GLY A 182 3.33 -4.91 -1.82
C GLY A 182 4.31 -3.76 -1.56
N PHE A 183 3.90 -2.74 -0.80
CA PHE A 183 4.79 -1.64 -0.42
C PHE A 183 5.97 -2.13 0.43
N ARG A 184 5.74 -3.07 1.35
CA ARG A 184 6.82 -3.67 2.15
C ARG A 184 7.91 -4.26 1.26
N GLN A 185 7.57 -5.11 0.28
CA GLN A 185 8.54 -5.70 -0.63
C GLN A 185 9.33 -4.63 -1.40
N LEU A 186 8.60 -3.66 -1.96
CA LEU A 186 9.18 -2.56 -2.73
C LEU A 186 10.14 -1.71 -1.89
N SER A 187 9.71 -1.29 -0.70
CA SER A 187 10.53 -0.50 0.23
C SER A 187 11.77 -1.27 0.70
N TYR A 188 11.66 -2.59 0.85
CA TYR A 188 12.78 -3.44 1.20
C TYR A 188 13.85 -3.41 0.10
N GLU A 189 13.45 -3.56 -1.16
CA GLU A 189 14.37 -3.58 -2.29
C GLU A 189 14.96 -2.21 -2.63
N LEU A 190 14.15 -1.14 -2.58
CA LEU A 190 14.54 0.18 -3.04
C LEU A 190 15.20 1.04 -1.97
N ILE A 191 14.87 0.83 -0.69
CA ILE A 191 15.30 1.71 0.40
C ILE A 191 16.09 0.91 1.43
N PHE A 192 15.49 -0.13 2.02
CA PHE A 192 16.11 -0.82 3.16
C PHE A 192 17.39 -1.55 2.76
N ARG A 193 17.35 -2.45 1.79
CA ARG A 193 18.51 -3.29 1.39
C ARG A 193 19.70 -2.45 0.92
N PRO A 194 19.53 -1.38 0.11
CA PRO A 194 20.66 -0.51 -0.27
C PRO A 194 21.27 0.25 0.90
N THR A 195 20.46 0.68 1.87
CA THR A 195 20.92 1.54 2.98
C THR A 195 21.30 0.79 4.24
N SER A 196 20.85 -0.46 4.42
CA SER A 196 21.06 -1.23 5.64
C SER A 196 22.53 -1.54 5.93
N ARG A 197 23.36 -1.63 4.88
CA ARG A 197 24.80 -1.88 5.02
C ARG A 197 25.56 -0.68 5.59
N SER A 198 25.20 0.54 5.19
CA SER A 198 25.89 1.77 5.61
C SER A 198 25.29 2.39 6.87
N LEU A 199 23.98 2.31 7.06
CA LEU A 199 23.26 2.98 8.15
C LEU A 199 22.85 2.04 9.29
N GLY A 200 22.98 0.72 9.08
CA GLY A 200 22.46 -0.29 9.99
C GLY A 200 20.94 -0.49 9.86
N ALA A 201 20.46 -1.64 10.34
CA ALA A 201 19.07 -2.08 10.15
C ALA A 201 18.03 -1.16 10.83
N GLY A 202 18.38 -0.53 11.96
CA GLY A 202 17.49 0.38 12.67
C GLY A 202 17.18 1.63 11.86
N LEU A 203 18.23 2.37 11.46
CA LEU A 203 18.10 3.61 10.69
C LEU A 203 17.57 3.35 9.28
N ALA A 204 18.00 2.28 8.62
CA ALA A 204 17.43 1.88 7.32
C ALA A 204 15.93 1.58 7.41
N GLY A 205 15.48 0.94 8.49
CA GLY A 205 14.05 0.73 8.76
C GLY A 205 13.31 2.05 9.01
N PHE A 206 13.90 2.97 9.76
CA PHE A 206 13.32 4.29 10.00
C PHE A 206 13.18 5.11 8.71
N LEU A 207 14.17 5.06 7.80
CA LEU A 207 14.11 5.72 6.50
C LEU A 207 12.96 5.24 5.61
N VAL A 208 12.56 3.96 5.72
CA VAL A 208 11.37 3.45 5.03
C VAL A 208 10.11 4.19 5.50
N PHE A 209 10.00 4.46 6.81
CA PHE A 209 8.88 5.24 7.36
C PHE A 209 8.92 6.70 6.89
N VAL A 210 10.10 7.34 6.84
CA VAL A 210 10.26 8.70 6.31
C VAL A 210 9.78 8.75 4.84
N ALA A 211 10.27 7.84 4.00
CA ALA A 211 9.88 7.79 2.59
C ALA A 211 8.37 7.52 2.42
N SER A 212 7.81 6.62 3.23
CA SER A 212 6.36 6.39 3.25
C SER A 212 5.60 7.67 3.60
N GLY A 213 6.03 8.39 4.64
CA GLY A 213 5.46 9.66 5.04
C GLY A 213 5.39 10.69 3.92
N LEU A 214 6.51 10.90 3.24
CA LEU A 214 6.60 11.85 2.12
C LEU A 214 5.70 11.47 0.95
N ILE A 215 5.60 10.17 0.62
CA ILE A 215 4.69 9.69 -0.42
C ILE A 215 3.23 9.92 -0.01
N HIS A 216 2.88 9.72 1.26
CA HIS A 216 1.52 9.99 1.72
C HIS A 216 1.21 11.49 1.74
N ASP A 217 2.14 12.37 2.11
CA ASP A 217 1.97 13.81 1.94
C ASP A 217 1.73 14.20 0.47
N LEU A 218 2.49 13.58 -0.43
CA LEU A 218 2.33 13.79 -1.88
C LEU A 218 0.97 13.32 -2.40
N VAL A 219 0.44 12.19 -1.91
CA VAL A 219 -0.81 11.61 -2.42
C VAL A 219 -2.04 12.10 -1.66
N ILE A 220 -1.93 12.53 -0.41
CA ILE A 220 -3.06 12.95 0.43
C ILE A 220 -3.11 14.46 0.53
N SER A 221 -2.03 15.08 0.99
CA SER A 221 -2.03 16.49 1.37
C SER A 221 -1.92 17.44 0.17
N LEU A 222 -1.17 17.07 -0.88
CA LEU A 222 -1.09 17.85 -2.11
C LEU A 222 -2.47 17.96 -2.81
N PRO A 223 -3.23 16.88 -3.07
CA PRO A 223 -4.58 17.01 -3.64
C PRO A 223 -5.54 17.80 -2.77
N ALA A 224 -5.45 17.66 -1.45
CA ALA A 224 -6.30 18.38 -0.50
C ALA A 224 -5.96 19.88 -0.36
N ARG A 225 -4.78 20.31 -0.83
CA ARG A 225 -4.24 21.67 -0.64
C ARG A 225 -4.26 22.09 0.85
N ALA A 226 -3.80 21.19 1.72
CA ALA A 226 -3.99 21.30 3.17
C ALA A 226 -2.71 21.65 3.97
N GLY A 227 -1.62 22.01 3.29
CA GLY A 227 -0.28 22.04 3.90
C GLY A 227 0.33 20.65 4.03
N TYR A 228 1.63 20.56 4.27
CA TYR A 228 2.38 19.29 4.32
C TYR A 228 2.83 18.95 5.74
N GLY A 229 3.09 17.68 5.98
CA GLY A 229 3.82 17.18 7.15
C GLY A 229 2.96 16.35 8.11
N LEU A 230 1.63 16.40 8.02
CA LEU A 230 0.76 15.60 8.89
C LEU A 230 0.89 14.09 8.60
N PRO A 231 0.71 13.60 7.35
CA PRO A 231 1.03 12.22 7.00
C PRO A 231 2.48 11.83 7.29
N THR A 232 3.46 12.70 7.01
CA THR A 232 4.86 12.40 7.35
C THR A 232 5.03 12.20 8.86
N SER A 233 4.47 13.08 9.68
CA SER A 233 4.52 12.98 11.15
C SER A 233 3.86 11.69 11.66
N TYR A 234 2.75 11.26 11.05
CA TYR A 234 2.13 9.97 11.35
C TYR A 234 3.13 8.81 11.18
N PHE A 235 3.82 8.73 10.04
CA PHE A 235 4.78 7.66 9.78
C PHE A 235 6.06 7.78 10.59
N LEU A 236 6.50 9.00 10.93
CA LEU A 236 7.61 9.19 11.88
C LEU A 236 7.28 8.60 13.25
N ILE A 237 6.05 8.82 13.75
CA ILE A 237 5.56 8.19 14.99
C ILE A 237 5.59 6.67 14.88
N GLN A 238 5.20 6.10 13.72
CA GLN A 238 5.29 4.64 13.51
C GLN A 238 6.74 4.14 13.57
N GLY A 239 7.67 4.83 12.91
CA GLY A 239 9.10 4.48 12.90
C GLY A 239 9.74 4.59 14.29
N LEU A 240 9.42 5.65 15.04
CA LEU A 240 9.82 5.81 16.43
C LEU A 240 9.20 4.70 17.30
N GLY A 241 7.91 4.39 17.11
CA GLY A 241 7.23 3.31 17.82
C GLY A 241 7.91 1.95 17.62
N VAL A 242 8.32 1.62 16.38
CA VAL A 242 9.08 0.40 16.09
C VAL A 242 10.45 0.43 16.76
N THR A 243 11.09 1.59 16.83
CA THR A 243 12.39 1.76 17.51
C THR A 243 12.27 1.55 19.02
N VAL A 244 11.25 2.16 19.64
CA VAL A 244 10.91 1.97 21.07
C VAL A 244 10.57 0.51 21.36
N GLU A 245 9.73 -0.12 20.53
CA GLU A 245 9.37 -1.53 20.66
C GLU A 245 10.59 -2.47 20.66
N ARG A 246 11.62 -2.14 19.86
CA ARG A 246 12.84 -2.95 19.73
C ARG A 246 13.94 -2.60 20.75
N SER A 247 13.80 -1.48 21.45
CA SER A 247 14.73 -1.05 22.50
C SER A 247 14.74 -2.01 23.71
N SER A 248 15.72 -1.86 24.60
CA SER A 248 15.79 -2.62 25.86
C SER A 248 14.56 -2.40 26.73
N VAL A 249 14.06 -1.16 26.79
CA VAL A 249 12.83 -0.81 27.53
C VAL A 249 11.61 -1.48 26.91
N GLY A 250 11.46 -1.44 25.58
CA GLY A 250 10.35 -2.09 24.88
C GLY A 250 10.34 -3.61 25.08
N LYS A 251 11.52 -4.25 25.17
CA LYS A 251 11.66 -5.67 25.51
C LYS A 251 11.24 -5.95 26.96
N GLN A 252 11.67 -5.13 27.92
CA GLN A 252 11.30 -5.26 29.33
C GLN A 252 9.78 -5.10 29.54
N LEU A 253 9.16 -4.14 28.86
CA LEU A 253 7.72 -3.91 28.90
C LEU A 253 6.91 -4.97 28.15
N GLY A 254 7.57 -5.82 27.35
CA GLY A 254 6.94 -6.89 26.60
C GLY A 254 6.18 -6.43 25.35
N LEU A 255 6.55 -5.29 24.75
CA LEU A 255 5.84 -4.67 23.62
C LEU A 255 5.87 -5.50 22.31
N ARG A 256 6.68 -6.55 22.26
CA ARG A 256 6.85 -7.39 21.06
C ARG A 256 5.90 -8.57 20.96
N ARG A 257 5.03 -8.78 21.96
CA ARG A 257 4.16 -9.97 22.02
C ARG A 257 2.90 -9.76 22.86
N GLY A 258 1.94 -10.65 22.66
CA GLY A 258 0.74 -10.77 23.49
C GLY A 258 -0.17 -9.54 23.44
N ALA A 259 -0.96 -9.35 24.50
CA ALA A 259 -1.92 -8.25 24.60
C ALA A 259 -1.24 -6.89 24.74
N ARG A 260 -0.12 -6.80 25.47
CA ARG A 260 0.63 -5.54 25.65
C ARG A 260 1.17 -5.00 24.33
N GLY A 261 1.78 -5.87 23.52
CA GLY A 261 2.25 -5.49 22.19
C GLY A 261 1.11 -5.13 21.23
N TRP A 262 -0.03 -5.81 21.33
CA TRP A 262 -1.23 -5.45 20.58
C TRP A 262 -1.78 -4.07 20.98
N LEU A 263 -1.90 -3.78 22.28
CA LEU A 263 -2.38 -2.49 22.79
C LEU A 263 -1.44 -1.35 22.39
N PHE A 264 -0.12 -1.56 22.52
CA PHE A 264 0.88 -0.60 22.06
C PHE A 264 0.75 -0.32 20.56
N MET A 265 0.66 -1.38 19.75
CA MET A 265 0.46 -1.27 18.32
C MET A 265 -0.82 -0.50 18.00
N ALA A 266 -1.96 -0.86 18.60
CA ALA A 266 -3.25 -0.21 18.37
C ALA A 266 -3.23 1.28 18.75
N ALA A 267 -2.61 1.62 19.88
CA ALA A 267 -2.47 3.01 20.32
C ALA A 267 -1.59 3.83 19.37
N VAL A 268 -0.43 3.29 18.95
CA VAL A 268 0.51 3.99 18.07
C VAL A 268 -0.04 4.11 16.64
N THR A 269 -0.74 3.10 16.12
CA THR A 269 -1.32 3.14 14.77
C THR A 269 -2.61 3.96 14.72
N GLY A 270 -3.45 3.84 15.76
CA GLY A 270 -4.80 4.42 15.79
C GLY A 270 -4.84 5.84 16.34
N GLY A 271 -4.04 6.15 17.36
CA GLY A 271 -4.04 7.48 18.00
C GLY A 271 -3.83 8.65 17.03
N PRO A 272 -2.74 8.64 16.23
CA PRO A 272 -2.46 9.73 15.29
C PRO A 272 -3.16 9.55 13.92
N VAL A 273 -4.16 8.69 13.78
CA VAL A 273 -4.75 8.37 12.46
C VAL A 273 -5.36 9.58 11.75
N PHE A 274 -5.84 10.58 12.50
CA PHE A 274 -6.32 11.86 11.97
C PHE A 274 -5.20 12.75 11.38
N TRP A 275 -3.92 12.43 11.61
CA TRP A 275 -2.82 13.10 10.91
C TRP A 275 -2.58 12.46 9.55
N LEU A 276 -2.81 11.14 9.42
CA LEU A 276 -2.74 10.46 8.14
C LEU A 276 -3.91 10.85 7.24
N PHE A 277 -5.14 10.83 7.77
CA PHE A 277 -6.36 11.22 7.06
C PHE A 277 -6.96 12.47 7.69
N HIS A 278 -6.29 13.60 7.49
CA HIS A 278 -6.67 14.87 8.10
C HIS A 278 -8.02 15.40 7.57
N PRO A 279 -8.80 16.15 8.38
CA PRO A 279 -10.14 16.62 8.02
C PRO A 279 -10.23 17.27 6.63
N THR A 280 -9.28 18.12 6.27
CA THR A 280 -9.24 18.78 4.97
C THR A 280 -9.16 17.80 3.79
N PHE A 281 -8.48 16.67 3.94
CA PHE A 281 -8.44 15.62 2.92
C PHE A 281 -9.78 14.91 2.82
N VAL A 282 -10.39 14.60 3.97
CA VAL A 282 -11.71 13.99 4.02
C VAL A 282 -12.74 14.87 3.31
N GLU A 283 -12.77 16.16 3.63
CA GLU A 283 -13.75 17.10 3.10
C GLU A 283 -13.52 17.46 1.63
N ARG A 284 -12.28 17.69 1.21
CA ARG A 284 -11.99 18.18 -0.15
C ARG A 284 -11.73 17.09 -1.18
N VAL A 285 -11.42 15.87 -0.72
CA VAL A 285 -11.05 14.76 -1.61
C VAL A 285 -12.03 13.60 -1.46
N ILE A 286 -12.22 13.10 -0.24
CA ILE A 286 -13.03 11.90 -0.03
C ILE A 286 -14.52 12.17 -0.24
N LEU A 287 -15.10 13.20 0.37
CA LEU A 287 -16.54 13.47 0.22
C LEU A 287 -16.93 13.74 -1.25
N PRO A 288 -16.21 14.58 -2.03
CA PRO A 288 -16.50 14.74 -3.45
C PRO A 288 -16.35 13.46 -4.25
N PHE A 289 -15.39 12.59 -3.88
CA PHE A 289 -15.27 11.28 -4.50
C PHE A 289 -16.48 10.39 -4.21
N MET A 290 -16.93 10.34 -2.94
CA MET A 290 -18.11 9.57 -2.55
C MET A 290 -19.36 10.06 -3.29
N GLN A 291 -19.53 11.38 -3.43
CA GLN A 291 -20.60 11.95 -4.24
C GLN A 291 -20.50 11.53 -5.71
N ALA A 292 -19.31 11.55 -6.31
CA ALA A 292 -19.10 11.16 -7.70
C ALA A 292 -19.42 9.69 -7.99
N ILE A 293 -19.36 8.81 -6.99
CA ILE A 293 -19.72 7.38 -7.11
C ILE A 293 -21.13 7.07 -6.59
N HIS A 294 -21.97 8.10 -6.39
CA HIS A 294 -23.34 7.99 -5.87
C HIS A 294 -23.42 7.29 -4.50
N ALA A 295 -22.46 7.59 -3.62
CA ALA A 295 -22.38 7.10 -2.24
C ALA A 295 -22.71 8.19 -1.20
N LEU A 296 -23.17 9.36 -1.65
CA LEU A 296 -23.63 10.49 -0.85
C LEU A 296 -24.81 11.19 -1.52
#